data_AF-A0A524EF07-F1
#
_entry.id   AF-A0A524EF07-F1
#
_cell.length_a   1.000
_cell.length_b   1.000
_cell.length_c   1.000
_cell.angle_alpha   90.00
_cell.angle_beta   90.00
_cell.angle_gamma   90.00
#
_symmetry.space_group_name_H-M   'P 1'
#
loop_
_entity.id
_entity.type
_entity.pdbx_description
1 polymer ?
#
loop_
_entity_poly.entity_id
_entity_poly.type
_entity_poly.pdbx_seq_one_letter_code
_entity_poly.pdbx_strand_id
1 'polypeptide(L)'
;MITSGRRMLKAIGIEIDIKPYTTRFHKRTGRVSVAWYAVPKDLYEPVKLGILAPLNDLRKRNIVKKMLTKHPEEVFDAMQDLEGRGIRIQKWWMEE
;
A
#
# COMPACT_ATOMS: atom_id res chain seq x y z
N MET A 1 6.97 -5.45 16.54
CA MET A 1 5.94 -5.69 15.49
C MET A 1 5.98 -4.60 14.41
N ILE A 2 5.81 -3.32 14.74
CA ILE A 2 5.89 -2.20 13.77
C ILE A 2 7.30 -2.04 13.17
N THR A 3 8.34 -2.20 13.98
CA THR A 3 9.76 -2.16 13.54
C THR A 3 10.10 -3.28 12.56
N SER A 4 9.57 -4.48 12.76
CA SER A 4 9.78 -5.63 11.86
C SER A 4 9.07 -5.44 10.52
N GLY A 5 7.82 -4.96 10.53
CA GLY A 5 7.07 -4.63 9.30
C GLY A 5 7.73 -3.51 8.51
N ARG A 6 8.22 -2.46 9.18
CA ARG A 6 8.98 -1.37 8.53
C ARG A 6 10.25 -1.88 7.85
N ARG A 7 11.01 -2.77 8.49
CA ARG A 7 12.22 -3.36 7.89
C ARG A 7 11.91 -4.17 6.64
N MET A 8 10.84 -4.96 6.67
CA MET A 8 10.39 -5.75 5.53
C MET A 8 9.97 -4.87 4.36
N LEU A 9 9.13 -3.85 4.60
CA LEU A 9 8.68 -2.91 3.57
C LEU A 9 9.86 -2.13 2.97
N LYS A 10 10.81 -1.69 3.81
CA LYS A 10 12.03 -1.04 3.34
C LYS A 10 12.90 -1.98 2.49
N ALA A 11 12.98 -3.28 2.84
CA ALA A 11 13.76 -4.26 2.08
C ALA A 11 13.19 -4.48 0.66
N ILE A 12 11.90 -4.25 0.46
CA ILE A 12 11.25 -4.28 -0.85
C ILE A 12 11.09 -2.88 -1.48
N GLY A 13 11.83 -1.88 -0.99
CA GLY A 13 11.88 -0.53 -1.57
C GLY A 13 10.77 0.43 -1.13
N ILE A 14 9.84 0.01 -0.29
CA ILE A 14 8.71 0.85 0.14
C ILE A 14 9.10 1.63 1.39
N GLU A 15 9.28 2.94 1.22
CA GLU A 15 9.42 3.83 2.36
C GLU A 15 8.06 4.15 2.97
N ILE A 16 7.95 3.97 4.29
CA ILE A 16 6.75 4.28 5.04
C ILE A 16 7.03 5.30 6.15
N ASP A 17 6.10 6.22 6.32
CA ASP A 17 5.97 7.05 7.50
C ASP A 17 5.04 6.38 8.51
N ILE A 18 5.44 6.36 9.78
CA ILE A 18 4.65 5.81 10.86
C ILE A 18 4.14 6.97 11.70
N LYS A 19 2.82 7.14 11.75
CA LYS A 19 2.18 8.18 12.55
C LYS A 19 1.22 7.55 13.56
N PRO A 20 1.23 7.99 14.83
CA PRO A 20 0.24 7.55 15.80
C PRO A 20 -1.13 8.07 15.34
N TYR A 21 -2.09 7.17 15.20
CA TYR A 21 -3.44 7.49 14.76
C TYR A 21 -4.38 7.76 15.92
N THR A 22 -4.36 6.89 16.92
CA THR A 22 -5.22 7.01 18.10
C THR A 22 -4.52 6.50 19.35
N THR A 23 -4.64 7.27 20.43
CA THR A 23 -4.18 6.89 21.76
C THR A 23 -5.39 6.73 22.66
N ARG A 24 -5.56 5.57 23.29
CA ARG A 24 -6.69 5.27 24.18
C ARG A 24 -6.19 4.83 25.54
N PHE A 25 -6.61 5.54 26.58
CA PHE A 25 -6.34 5.16 27.97
C PHE A 25 -7.52 4.38 28.56
N HIS A 26 -7.22 3.22 29.15
CA HIS A 26 -8.18 2.32 29.77
C HIS A 26 -8.14 2.47 31.30
N LYS A 27 -8.97 3.38 31.84
CA LYS A 27 -8.98 3.75 33.27
C LYS A 27 -9.04 2.55 34.24
N ARG A 28 -9.82 1.52 33.91
CA ARG A 28 -9.99 0.32 34.75
C ARG A 28 -8.70 -0.50 34.91
N THR A 29 -7.82 -0.51 33.91
CA THR A 29 -6.64 -1.37 33.88
C THR A 29 -5.32 -0.59 33.89
N GLY A 30 -5.38 0.75 33.85
CA GLY A 30 -4.21 1.61 33.73
C GLY A 30 -3.48 1.50 32.38
N ARG A 31 -4.04 0.78 31.39
CA ARG A 31 -3.36 0.52 30.11
C ARG A 31 -3.54 1.68 29.14
N VAL A 32 -2.48 1.98 28.38
CA VAL A 32 -2.53 2.87 27.22
C VAL A 32 -2.36 2.02 25.95
N SER A 33 -3.30 2.16 25.02
CA SER A 33 -3.25 1.54 23.70
C SER A 33 -2.97 2.61 22.66
N VAL A 34 -1.98 2.40 21.79
CA VAL A 34 -1.68 3.30 20.67
C VAL A 34 -1.85 2.54 19.36
N ALA A 35 -2.75 3.00 18.51
CA ALA A 35 -2.85 2.54 17.13
C ALA A 35 -1.97 3.41 16.24
N TRP A 36 -1.26 2.77 15.31
CA TRP A 36 -0.34 3.41 14.39
C TRP A 36 -0.77 3.11 12.96
N TYR A 37 -0.66 4.08 12.07
CA TYR A 37 -0.76 3.84 10.63
C TYR A 37 0.61 3.98 9.97
N ALA A 38 0.91 3.02 9.10
CA ALA A 38 2.01 3.11 8.16
C ALA A 38 1.45 3.65 6.85
N VAL A 39 1.95 4.81 6.41
CA VAL A 39 1.56 5.42 5.15
C VAL A 39 2.79 5.43 4.25
N PRO A 40 2.70 4.97 2.99
CA PRO A 40 3.78 5.12 2.02
C PRO A 40 4.17 6.59 1.88
N LYS A 41 5.47 6.88 1.74
CA LYS A 41 5.94 8.25 1.48
C LYS A 41 5.59 8.72 0.06
N ASP A 42 5.63 7.79 -0.89
CA ASP A 42 5.18 7.99 -2.26
C ASP A 42 4.11 6.96 -2.62
N LEU A 43 3.36 7.25 -3.68
CA LEU A 43 2.33 6.34 -4.18
C LEU A 43 2.87 5.36 -5.23
N TYR A 44 4.10 5.57 -5.72
CA TYR A 44 4.63 4.91 -6.90
C TYR A 44 4.88 3.40 -6.68
N GLU A 45 5.57 3.03 -5.60
CA GLU A 45 5.80 1.62 -5.29
C GLU A 45 4.51 0.86 -4.89
N PRO A 46 3.60 1.44 -4.07
CA PRO A 46 2.27 0.87 -3.87
C PRO A 46 1.47 0.64 -5.15
N VAL A 47 1.57 1.57 -6.12
CA VAL A 47 0.91 1.44 -7.43
C VAL A 47 1.49 0.27 -8.22
N LYS A 48 2.81 0.12 -8.30
CA LYS A 48 3.45 -1.06 -8.95
C LYS A 48 2.97 -2.37 -8.34
N LEU A 49 2.93 -2.46 -7.02
CA LEU A 49 2.41 -3.65 -6.35
C LEU A 49 0.94 -3.91 -6.67
N GLY A 50 0.12 -2.85 -6.70
CA GLY A 50 -1.28 -2.97 -7.09
C GLY A 50 -1.47 -3.47 -8.52
N ILE A 51 -0.59 -3.06 -9.44
CA ILE A 51 -0.56 -3.53 -10.83
C ILE A 51 -0.19 -5.01 -10.91
N LEU A 52 0.89 -5.40 -10.23
CA LEU A 52 1.48 -6.75 -10.33
C LEU A 52 0.70 -7.83 -9.56
N ALA A 53 0.09 -7.47 -8.43
CA ALA A 53 -0.47 -8.41 -7.49
C ALA A 53 -1.93 -8.05 -7.16
N PRO A 54 -2.91 -8.43 -8.01
CA PRO A 54 -4.32 -8.33 -7.66
C PRO A 54 -4.59 -9.08 -6.35
N LEU A 55 -5.30 -8.43 -5.43
CA LEU A 55 -5.62 -9.01 -4.14
C LEU A 55 -6.81 -9.99 -4.26
N ASN A 56 -6.70 -11.14 -3.60
CA ASN A 56 -7.77 -12.16 -3.57
C ASN A 56 -9.02 -11.69 -2.80
N ASP A 57 -8.85 -10.81 -1.81
CA ASP A 57 -9.96 -10.24 -1.03
C ASP A 57 -10.67 -9.15 -1.83
N LEU A 58 -11.97 -9.33 -2.11
CA LEU A 58 -12.77 -8.41 -2.93
C LEU A 58 -12.78 -6.98 -2.40
N ARG A 59 -12.87 -6.79 -1.08
CA ARG A 59 -12.91 -5.46 -0.48
C ARG A 59 -11.58 -4.74 -0.69
N LYS A 60 -10.47 -5.43 -0.46
CA LYS A 60 -9.13 -4.87 -0.68
C LYS A 60 -8.84 -4.67 -2.17
N ARG A 61 -9.28 -5.60 -3.03
CA ARG A 61 -9.19 -5.47 -4.49
C ARG A 61 -9.89 -4.20 -4.97
N ASN A 62 -11.09 -3.90 -4.45
CA ASN A 62 -11.81 -2.67 -4.78
C ASN A 62 -11.11 -1.39 -4.30
N ILE A 63 -10.43 -1.44 -3.15
CA ILE A 63 -9.62 -0.31 -2.67
C ILE A 63 -8.43 -0.07 -3.61
N VAL A 64 -7.72 -1.13 -3.99
CA VAL A 64 -6.61 -1.03 -4.95
C VAL A 64 -7.10 -0.57 -6.32
N LYS A 65 -8.23 -1.12 -6.83
CA LYS A 65 -8.86 -0.66 -8.07
C LYS A 65 -9.10 0.85 -8.04
N LYS A 66 -9.74 1.37 -6.98
CA LYS A 66 -9.96 2.81 -6.80
C LYS A 66 -8.68 3.62 -6.74
N MET A 67 -7.63 3.12 -6.07
CA MET A 67 -6.33 3.76 -6.03
C MET A 67 -5.73 3.88 -7.44
N LEU A 68 -5.70 2.77 -8.20
CA LEU A 68 -5.17 2.76 -9.56
C LEU A 68 -5.99 3.66 -10.50
N THR A 69 -7.32 3.69 -10.39
CA THR A 69 -8.16 4.57 -11.22
C THR A 69 -8.00 6.05 -10.87
N LYS A 70 -7.71 6.38 -9.60
CA LYS A 70 -7.58 7.77 -9.14
C LYS A 70 -6.23 8.41 -9.51
N HIS A 71 -5.21 7.60 -9.79
CA HIS A 71 -3.83 8.03 -9.99
C HIS A 71 -3.29 7.54 -11.35
N PRO A 72 -3.86 8.02 -12.48
CA PRO A 72 -3.55 7.50 -13.80
C PRO A 72 -2.12 7.82 -14.28
N GLU A 73 -1.56 8.95 -13.87
CA GLU A 73 -0.18 9.35 -14.22
C GLU A 73 0.83 8.40 -13.56
N GLU A 74 0.69 8.17 -12.26
CA GLU A 74 1.55 7.26 -11.51
C GLU A 74 1.41 5.81 -12.00
N VAL A 75 0.20 5.41 -12.43
CA VAL A 75 -0.03 4.10 -13.05
C VAL A 75 0.67 4.00 -14.39
N PHE A 76 0.62 5.05 -15.23
CA PHE A 76 1.30 5.06 -16.52
C PHE A 76 2.82 4.93 -16.36
N ASP A 77 3.41 5.73 -15.47
CA ASP A 77 4.85 5.68 -15.20
C ASP A 77 5.27 4.32 -14.63
N ALA A 78 4.47 3.75 -13.73
CA ALA A 78 4.69 2.41 -13.19
C ALA A 78 4.59 1.34 -14.27
N MET A 79 3.62 1.45 -15.19
CA MET A 79 3.47 0.53 -16.30
C MET A 79 4.67 0.57 -17.25
N GLN A 80 5.15 1.77 -17.63
CA GLN A 80 6.31 1.90 -18.50
C GLN A 80 7.57 1.28 -17.88
N ASP A 81 7.82 1.50 -16.58
CA ASP A 81 8.95 0.88 -15.89
C ASP A 81 8.84 -0.66 -15.85
N LEU A 82 7.65 -1.19 -15.59
CA LEU A 82 7.42 -2.63 -15.56
C LEU A 82 7.55 -3.28 -16.96
N GLU A 83 7.00 -2.66 -18.00
CA GLU A 83 7.14 -3.12 -19.38
C GLU A 83 8.59 -3.00 -19.86
N GLY A 84 9.30 -1.93 -19.49
CA GLY A 84 10.74 -1.77 -19.75
C GLY A 84 11.61 -2.86 -19.10
N ARG A 85 11.12 -3.49 -18.04
CA ARG A 85 11.74 -4.66 -17.39
C ARG A 85 11.27 -6.00 -17.99
N GLY A 86 10.46 -5.98 -19.05
CA GLY A 86 9.92 -7.17 -19.71
C GLY A 86 8.78 -7.86 -18.95
N ILE A 87 8.18 -7.20 -17.96
CA ILE A 87 7.08 -7.75 -17.18
C ILE A 87 5.77 -7.54 -17.96
N ARG A 88 5.03 -8.63 -18.21
CA ARG A 88 3.70 -8.55 -18.84
C ARG A 88 2.67 -8.07 -17.83
N ILE A 89 1.95 -7.01 -18.18
CA ILE A 89 0.93 -6.40 -17.31
C ILE A 89 -0.47 -6.79 -17.78
N GLN A 90 -1.29 -7.30 -16.86
CA GLN A 90 -2.72 -7.48 -17.06
C GLN A 90 -3.48 -6.35 -16.36
N LYS A 91 -4.25 -5.57 -17.12
CA LYS A 91 -5.02 -4.42 -16.62
C LYS A 91 -6.33 -4.86 -15.92
N TRP A 92 -6.21 -5.71 -14.90
CA TRP A 92 -7.34 -6.31 -14.18
C TRP A 92 -8.25 -5.29 -13.51
N TRP A 93 -7.75 -4.09 -13.20
CA TRP A 93 -8.52 -3.03 -12.56
C TRP A 93 -9.44 -2.27 -13.53
N MET A 94 -9.39 -2.60 -14.83
CA MET A 94 -10.30 -2.08 -15.86
C MET A 94 -11.47 -3.02 -16.15
N GLU A 95 -11.48 -4.23 -15.57
CA GLU A 95 -12.60 -5.17 -15.68
C GLU A 95 -13.86 -4.58 -15.00
N GLU A 96 -15.02 -4.64 -15.67
CA GLU A 96 -16.32 -4.14 -15.14
C GLU A 96 -16.77 -4.90 -13.89
#